data_AF-A0A8T7CX64-F1
#
_entry.id   AF-A0A8T7CX64-F1
#
_cell.length_a   1.000
_cell.length_b   1.000
_cell.length_c   1.000
_cell.angle_alpha   90.00
_cell.angle_beta   90.00
_cell.angle_gamma   90.00
#
_symmetry.space_group_name_H-M   'P 1'
#
loop_
_entity.id
_entity.type
_entity.pdbx_description
1 polymer ?
#
loop_
_entity_poly.entity_id
_entity_poly.type
_entity_poly.pdbx_seq_one_letter_code
_entity_poly.pdbx_strand_id
1 'polypeptide(L)' 'MFDVGFWEILLILVLALVVIGPERLPGAARQAGFWVGKARRYIEGVRSEVEEELDVSEFKRML' A
#
# COMPACT_ATOMS: atom_id res chain seq x y z
N MET A 1 -14.98 -17.01 6.34
CA MET A 1 -14.05 -17.62 5.35
C MET A 1 -12.62 -17.06 5.46
N PHE A 2 -12.23 -16.58 6.65
CA PHE A 2 -10.83 -16.35 7.05
C PHE A 2 -10.77 -16.68 8.54
N ASP A 3 -10.90 -17.97 8.88
CA ASP A 3 -10.64 -18.46 10.24
C ASP A 3 -9.12 -18.60 10.43
N VAL A 4 -8.39 -17.50 10.22
CA VAL A 4 -6.93 -17.50 10.43
C VAL A 4 -6.70 -17.32 11.93
N GLY A 5 -6.54 -18.44 12.63
CA GLY A 5 -6.18 -18.49 14.02
C GLY A 5 -4.73 -18.04 14.26
N PHE A 6 -4.41 -17.80 15.53
CA PHE A 6 -3.06 -17.40 15.97
C PHE A 6 -1.97 -18.32 15.42
N TRP A 7 -2.22 -19.63 15.37
CA TRP A 7 -1.28 -20.62 14.86
C TRP A 7 -1.00 -20.49 13.36
N GLU A 8 -2.01 -20.16 12.55
CA GLU A 8 -1.83 -19.99 11.11
C GLU A 8 -1.03 -18.73 10.80
N ILE A 9 -1.26 -17.63 11.53
CA ILE A 9 -0.44 -16.42 11.41
C ILE A 9 1.02 -16.72 11.74
N LEU A 10 1.27 -17.47 12.82
CA LEU A 10 2.62 -17.84 13.24
C LEU A 10 3.31 -18.73 12.19
N LEU A 11 2.59 -19.71 11.63
CA LEU A 11 3.11 -20.56 10.56
C LEU A 11 3.47 -19.74 9.31
N ILE A 12 2.62 -18.81 8.90
CA ILE A 12 2.88 -17.92 7.76
C ILE A 12 4.11 -17.05 8.02
N LEU A 13 4.27 -16.51 9.22
CA LEU A 13 5.46 -15.75 9.60
C LEU A 13 6.73 -16.59 9.52
N VAL A 14 6.71 -17.82 10.03
CA VAL A 14 7.86 -18.73 9.95
C VAL A 14 8.17 -19.08 8.50
N LEU A 15 7.16 -19.40 7.68
CA LEU A 15 7.35 -19.67 6.26
C LEU A 15 7.94 -18.47 5.52
N ALA A 16 7.44 -17.26 5.79
CA ALA A 16 7.98 -16.04 5.20
C ALA A 16 9.46 -15.83 5.56
N LEU A 17 9.83 -16.10 6.82
CA LEU A 17 11.22 -16.05 7.29
C LEU A 17 12.10 -17.09 6.59
N VAL A 18 11.60 -18.30 6.35
CA VAL A 18 12.36 -19.37 5.68
C VAL A 18 12.55 -19.07 4.19
N VAL A 19 11.50 -18.63 3.49
CA VAL A 19 11.53 -18.39 2.04
C VAL A 19 12.38 -17.17 1.69
N ILE A 20 12.19 -16.07 2.42
CA ILE A 20 12.87 -14.79 2.13
C ILE A 20 14.20 -14.70 2.89
N GLY A 21 14.30 -15.31 4.06
CA GLY A 21 15.41 -15.15 5.00
C GLY A 21 15.17 -13.98 5.98
N PRO A 22 15.46 -14.15 7.28
CA PRO A 22 15.22 -13.12 8.30
C PRO A 22 16.05 -11.86 8.07
N GLU A 23 17.27 -11.96 7.51
CA GLU A 23 18.08 -10.77 7.24
C GLU A 23 17.57 -9.97 6.02
N ARG A 24 16.85 -10.61 5.10
CA ARG A 24 16.42 -10.01 3.82
C ARG A 24 15.01 -9.45 3.87
N LEU A 25 14.15 -10.03 4.71
CA LEU A 25 12.79 -9.53 5.00
C LEU A 25 12.71 -8.04 5.32
N PRO A 26 13.51 -7.47 6.23
CA PRO A 26 13.46 -6.04 6.53
C PRO A 26 13.90 -5.19 5.32
N GLY A 27 14.85 -5.68 4.52
CA GLY A 27 15.26 -5.03 3.27
C GLY A 27 14.15 -5.03 2.22
N ALA A 28 13.45 -6.15 2.05
CA ALA A 28 12.31 -6.28 1.14
C ALA A 28 11.13 -5.39 1.57
N ALA A 29 10.79 -5.39 2.86
CA ALA A 29 9.73 -4.54 3.41
C ALA A 29 10.04 -3.05 3.25
N ARG A 30 11.29 -2.63 3.47
CA ARG A 30 11.72 -1.23 3.25
C ARG A 30 11.59 -0.82 1.79
N GLN A 31 12.00 -1.68 0.85
CA GLN A 31 11.86 -1.41 -0.57
C GLN A 31 10.39 -1.34 -0.97
N ALA A 32 9.59 -2.35 -0.63
CA ALA A 32 8.16 -2.34 -0.91
C ALA A 32 7.46 -1.09 -0.33
N GLY A 33 7.75 -0.75 0.93
CA GLY A 33 7.23 0.45 1.57
C GLY A 33 7.66 1.75 0.89
N PHE A 34 8.91 1.86 0.45
CA PHE A 34 9.39 3.02 -0.31
C PHE A 34 8.65 3.19 -1.63
N TRP A 35 8.47 2.10 -2.39
CA TRP A 35 7.78 2.11 -3.68
C TRP A 35 6.30 2.45 -3.52
N VAL A 36 5.62 1.83 -2.54
CA VAL A 36 4.22 2.12 -2.21
C VAL A 36 4.07 3.58 -1.76
N GLY A 37 4.95 4.06 -0.90
CA GLY A 37 4.91 5.46 -0.44
C GLY A 37 5.21 6.47 -1.55
N LYS A 38 6.05 6.12 -2.52
CA LYS A 38 6.30 6.94 -3.71
C LYS A 38 5.09 6.96 -4.64
N ALA A 39 4.49 5.80 -4.91
CA ALA A 39 3.29 5.68 -5.72
C ALA A 39 2.12 6.46 -5.09
N ARG A 40 1.93 6.33 -3.78
CA ARG A 40 0.90 7.07 -3.04
C ARG A 40 1.08 8.59 -3.17
N ARG A 41 2.31 9.11 -2.97
CA ARG A 41 2.60 10.54 -3.13
C ARG A 41 2.40 11.03 -4.56
N TYR A 42 2.72 10.21 -5.55
CA TYR A 42 2.49 10.54 -6.95
C TYR A 42 0.98 10.63 -7.26
N ILE A 43 0.19 9.67 -6.79
CA ILE A 43 -1.28 9.68 -6.91
C ILE A 43 -1.87 10.90 -6.18
N GLU A 44 -1.38 11.23 -4.99
CA GLU A 44 -1.82 12.41 -4.23
C GLU A 44 -1.49 13.72 -4.97
N GLY A 45 -0.31 13.83 -5.57
CA GLY A 45 0.08 14.99 -6.39
C GLY A 45 -0.77 15.15 -7.66
N VAL A 46 -0.96 14.05 -8.39
CA VAL A 46 -1.84 14.04 -9.58
C VAL A 46 -3.28 14.37 -9.20
N ARG A 47 -3.78 13.81 -8.09
CA ARG A 47 -5.11 14.15 -7.58
C ARG A 47 -5.22 15.62 -7.22
N SER A 48 -4.18 16.24 -6.66
CA SER A 48 -4.17 17.68 -6.35
C SER A 48 -4.21 18.55 -7.61
N GLU A 49 -3.42 18.22 -8.64
CA GLU A 49 -3.46 18.93 -9.93
C GLU A 49 -4.80 18.73 -10.64
N VAL A 50 -5.32 17.50 -10.62
CA VAL A 50 -6.62 17.16 -11.22
C VAL A 50 -7.79 17.76 -10.44
N GLU A 51 -7.71 17.89 -9.11
CA GLU A 51 -8.74 18.57 -8.30
C GLU A 51 -8.69 20.08 -8.52
N GLU A 52 -7.51 20.67 -8.73
CA GLU A 52 -7.36 22.07 -9.15
C GLU A 52 -7.92 22.32 -10.57
N GLU A 53 -7.83 21.34 -11.49
CA GLU A 53 -8.43 21.42 -12.82
C GLU A 53 -9.92 21.01 -12.88
N LEU A 54 -10.37 20.05 -12.06
CA LEU A 54 -11.73 19.50 -12.05
C LEU A 54 -12.69 20.20 -11.07
N ASP A 55 -12.20 20.87 -10.02
CA ASP A 55 -13.02 21.76 -9.17
C ASP A 55 -13.52 23.00 -9.95
N VAL A 56 -13.03 23.21 -11.18
CA VAL A 56 -13.50 24.31 -12.04
C VAL A 56 -14.75 23.97 -12.85
N SER A 57 -15.17 22.71 -13.02
CA SER A 57 -16.20 22.44 -14.06
C SER A 57 -17.45 21.62 -13.73
N GLU A 58 -17.49 20.58 -12.88
CA GLU A 58 -18.71 19.71 -12.90
C GLU A 58 -19.36 19.27 -11.59
N PHE A 59 -18.73 19.29 -10.42
CA PHE A 59 -19.39 18.71 -9.22
C PHE A 59 -20.38 19.65 -8.49
N LYS A 60 -20.40 20.95 -8.82
CA LYS A 60 -21.34 21.93 -8.23
C LYS A 60 -22.55 22.25 -9.10
N ARG A 61 -22.78 21.50 -10.19
CA ARG A 61 -23.93 21.68 -11.09
C ARG A 61 -24.99 20.58 -11.05
N MET A 62 -24.78 19.54 -10.23
CA MET A 62 -25.75 18.45 -10.04
C MET A 62 -26.50 18.48 -8.69
N LEU A 63 -26.34 19.54 -7.90
CA LEU A 63 -27.18 19.88 -6.74
C LEU A 63 -27.63 21.34 -6.84
#